data_AF-A0A7J5F7Q8-F1
#
_entry.id   AF-A0A7J5F7Q8-F1
#
_cell.length_a   1.000
_cell.length_b   1.000
_cell.length_c   1.000
_cell.angle_alpha   90.00
_cell.angle_beta   90.00
_cell.angle_gamma   90.00
#
_symmetry.space_group_name_H-M   'P 1'
#
loop_
_entity.id
_entity.type
_entity.pdbx_description
1 polymer ?
#
loop_
_entity_poly.entity_id
_entity_poly.type
_entity_poly.pdbx_seq_one_letter_code
_entity_poly.pdbx_strand_id
1 'polypeptide(L)'
;MGQQQLLLIILGVIIVGIAVAVGITLFQDNAVSSNKDAMTNDMMHLAAKARHFYSRPTSMGGGGHSFTGLTADAAGMLKLVTAQFSNNANGSYSIKTAGDNGSVVLLGIGKTAMTDGSYPTIEVTVTPKGQTISIVN
;
A
#
# COMPACT_ATOMS: atom_id res chain seq x y z
N MET A 1 -6.25 58.10 -1.60
CA MET A 1 -6.55 57.11 -0.54
C MET A 1 -7.20 55.84 -1.10
N GLY A 2 -8.23 55.93 -1.96
CA GLY A 2 -8.87 54.73 -2.55
C GLY A 2 -7.94 53.81 -3.36
N GLN A 3 -6.94 54.35 -4.09
CA GLN A 3 -5.99 53.55 -4.87
C GLN A 3 -5.05 52.68 -4.00
N GLN A 4 -4.59 53.17 -2.84
CA GLN A 4 -3.75 52.39 -1.94
C GLN A 4 -4.54 51.31 -1.19
N GLN A 5 -5.78 51.60 -0.81
CA GLN A 5 -6.66 50.60 -0.19
C GLN A 5 -7.00 49.47 -1.17
N LEU A 6 -7.23 49.80 -2.45
CA LEU A 6 -7.51 48.81 -3.49
C LEU A 6 -6.31 47.88 -3.74
N LEU A 7 -5.08 48.41 -3.70
CA LEU A 7 -3.87 47.59 -3.83
C LEU A 7 -3.66 46.62 -2.66
N LEU A 8 -3.95 47.04 -1.43
CA LEU A 8 -3.82 46.18 -0.24
C LEU A 8 -4.84 45.03 -0.25
N ILE A 9 -6.06 45.27 -0.74
CA ILE A 9 -7.07 44.22 -0.90
C ILE A 9 -6.62 43.19 -1.94
N ILE A 10 -6.12 43.65 -3.09
CA ILE A 10 -5.62 42.76 -4.15
C ILE A 10 -4.48 41.88 -3.62
N LEU A 11 -3.53 42.47 -2.90
CA LEU A 11 -2.44 41.73 -2.30
C LEU A 11 -2.94 40.66 -1.32
N GLY A 12 -3.92 41.00 -0.47
CA GLY A 12 -4.53 40.05 0.46
C GLY A 12 -5.20 38.87 -0.24
N VAL A 13 -5.96 39.12 -1.32
CA VAL A 13 -6.64 38.06 -2.08
C VAL A 13 -5.64 37.15 -2.79
N ILE A 14 -4.55 37.67 -3.33
CA ILE A 14 -3.50 36.87 -3.97
C ILE A 14 -2.88 35.90 -2.96
N ILE A 15 -2.56 36.38 -1.75
CA ILE A 15 -1.96 35.55 -0.69
C ILE A 15 -2.92 34.43 -0.26
N VAL A 16 -4.20 34.77 -0.02
CA VAL A 16 -5.22 33.77 0.36
C VAL A 16 -5.42 32.73 -0.76
N GLY A 17 -5.44 33.16 -2.02
CA GLY A 17 -5.58 32.26 -3.18
C GLY A 17 -4.47 31.22 -3.26
N ILE A 18 -3.20 31.63 -3.06
CA ILE A 18 -2.06 30.70 -3.06
C ILE A 18 -2.12 29.78 -1.83
N ALA A 19 -2.46 30.31 -0.66
CA ALA A 19 -2.56 29.51 0.57
C ALA A 19 -3.59 28.39 0.46
N VAL A 20 -4.75 28.65 -0.16
CA VAL A 20 -5.78 27.62 -0.41
C VAL A 20 -5.29 26.58 -1.40
N ALA A 21 -4.65 26.99 -2.50
CA ALA A 21 -4.11 26.07 -3.50
C ALA A 21 -3.06 25.12 -2.90
N VAL A 22 -2.11 25.65 -2.12
CA VAL A 22 -1.09 24.84 -1.42
C VAL A 22 -1.71 23.98 -0.32
N GLY A 23 -2.72 24.49 0.39
CA GLY A 23 -3.46 23.71 1.38
C GLY A 23 -4.08 22.46 0.77
N ILE A 24 -4.73 22.59 -0.39
CA ILE A 24 -5.35 21.47 -1.11
C ILE A 24 -4.31 20.41 -1.49
N THR A 25 -3.17 20.82 -2.07
CA THR A 25 -2.12 19.87 -2.46
C THR A 25 -1.55 19.14 -1.24
N LEU A 26 -1.31 19.86 -0.13
CA LEU A 26 -0.81 19.27 1.10
C LEU A 26 -1.81 18.27 1.71
N PHE A 27 -3.12 18.55 1.67
CA PHE A 27 -4.14 17.61 2.13
C PHE A 27 -4.16 16.33 1.28
N GLN A 28 -4.05 16.47 -0.05
CA GLN A 28 -3.98 15.33 -0.96
C GLN A 28 -2.73 14.46 -0.69
N ASP A 29 -1.57 15.10 -0.55
CA ASP A 29 -0.30 14.41 -0.28
C ASP A 29 -0.32 13.67 1.07
N ASN A 30 -0.90 14.29 2.11
CA ASN A 30 -1.08 13.64 3.41
C ASN A 30 -2.02 12.42 3.32
N ALA A 31 -3.12 12.51 2.56
CA ALA A 31 -4.02 11.39 2.36
C ALA A 31 -3.33 10.23 1.62
N VAL A 32 -2.50 10.53 0.62
CA VAL A 32 -1.69 9.53 -0.09
C VAL A 32 -0.65 8.90 0.83
N SER A 33 0.06 9.71 1.62
CA SER A 33 1.08 9.22 2.56
C SER A 33 0.46 8.31 3.63
N SER A 34 -0.65 8.74 4.24
CA SER A 34 -1.35 7.92 5.23
C SER A 34 -1.84 6.60 4.65
N ASN A 35 -2.30 6.59 3.39
CA ASN A 35 -2.67 5.36 2.72
C ASN A 35 -1.45 4.45 2.46
N LYS A 36 -0.32 5.00 2.03
CA LYS A 36 0.94 4.25 1.84
C LYS A 36 1.41 3.60 3.14
N ASP A 37 1.31 4.31 4.26
CA ASP A 37 1.69 3.79 5.57
C ASP A 37 0.76 2.66 6.02
N ALA A 38 -0.55 2.85 5.86
CA ALA A 38 -1.55 1.82 6.16
C ALA A 38 -1.33 0.56 5.31
N MET A 39 -1.11 0.73 4.01
CA MET A 39 -0.79 -0.37 3.11
C MET A 39 0.50 -1.08 3.48
N THR A 40 1.55 -0.34 3.85
CA THR A 40 2.82 -0.93 4.29
C THR A 40 2.61 -1.80 5.51
N ASN A 41 1.79 -1.35 6.48
CA ASN A 41 1.45 -2.15 7.65
C ASN A 41 0.67 -3.43 7.29
N ASP A 42 -0.31 -3.33 6.39
CA ASP A 42 -1.06 -4.49 5.90
C ASP A 42 -0.15 -5.49 5.17
N MET A 43 0.81 -5.00 4.39
CA MET A 43 1.81 -5.82 3.70
C MET A 43 2.78 -6.49 4.67
N MET A 44 3.20 -5.79 5.74
CA MET A 44 4.01 -6.38 6.81
C MET A 44 3.26 -7.52 7.51
N HIS A 45 1.98 -7.34 7.77
CA HIS A 45 1.13 -8.37 8.36
C HIS A 45 0.95 -9.58 7.42
N LEU A 46 0.72 -9.34 6.13
CA LEU A 46 0.65 -10.39 5.10
C LEU A 46 1.98 -11.15 4.97
N ALA A 47 3.10 -10.44 4.98
CA ALA A 47 4.43 -11.05 4.93
C ALA A 47 4.71 -11.93 6.15
N ALA A 48 4.33 -11.48 7.35
CA ALA A 48 4.41 -12.29 8.57
C ALA A 48 3.56 -13.56 8.46
N LYS A 49 2.34 -13.48 7.93
CA LYS A 49 1.49 -14.64 7.70
C LYS A 49 2.05 -15.60 6.65
N ALA A 50 2.65 -15.10 5.57
CA ALA A 50 3.32 -15.92 4.58
C ALA A 50 4.50 -16.70 5.21
N ARG A 51 5.26 -16.05 6.12
CA ARG A 51 6.32 -16.73 6.87
C ARG A 51 5.79 -17.76 7.86
N HIS A 52 4.67 -17.47 8.52
CA HIS A 52 3.99 -18.46 9.35
C HIS A 52 3.48 -19.65 8.53
N PHE A 53 2.99 -19.41 7.30
CA PHE A 53 2.64 -20.49 6.39
C PHE A 53 3.87 -21.36 6.09
N TYR A 54 5.01 -20.77 5.74
CA TYR A 54 6.26 -21.49 5.49
C TYR A 54 6.73 -22.36 6.67
N SER A 55 6.66 -21.87 7.91
CA SER A 55 7.13 -22.62 9.08
C SER A 55 6.14 -23.68 9.58
N ARG A 56 4.85 -23.57 9.25
CA ARG A 56 3.84 -24.56 9.65
C ARG A 56 3.97 -25.84 8.83
N PRO A 57 3.88 -27.03 9.46
CA PRO A 57 3.84 -28.30 8.75
C PRO A 57 2.65 -28.41 7.80
N THR A 58 2.80 -29.17 6.72
CA THR A 58 1.72 -29.43 5.74
C THR A 58 0.51 -30.13 6.37
N SER A 59 0.73 -30.96 7.40
CA SER A 59 -0.33 -31.64 8.15
C SER A 59 -1.30 -30.68 8.87
N MET A 60 -0.87 -29.45 9.15
CA MET A 60 -1.67 -28.40 9.79
C MET A 60 -2.10 -27.31 8.80
N GLY A 61 -2.05 -27.59 7.49
CA GLY A 61 -2.40 -26.64 6.43
C GLY A 61 -1.33 -25.58 6.15
N GLY A 62 -0.08 -25.81 6.58
CA GLY A 62 1.08 -24.97 6.27
C GLY A 62 1.82 -25.37 5.00
N GLY A 63 2.97 -24.73 4.78
CA GLY A 63 3.83 -24.89 3.61
C GLY A 63 4.98 -25.89 3.80
N GLY A 64 5.26 -26.34 5.02
CA GLY A 64 6.29 -27.35 5.30
C GLY A 64 7.68 -26.98 4.77
N HIS A 65 8.11 -25.74 5.04
CA HIS A 65 9.33 -25.14 4.49
C HIS A 65 9.28 -24.87 2.98
N SER A 66 8.09 -24.60 2.44
CA SER A 66 7.89 -24.16 1.07
C SER A 66 6.76 -23.13 0.99
N PHE A 67 6.85 -22.21 0.02
CA PHE A 67 5.75 -21.30 -0.33
C PHE A 67 4.92 -21.80 -1.51
N THR A 68 5.20 -22.99 -2.06
CA THR A 68 4.47 -23.59 -3.20
C THR A 68 2.96 -23.66 -3.04
N GLY A 69 2.46 -23.69 -1.81
CA GLY A 69 1.03 -23.63 -1.52
C GLY A 69 0.37 -22.26 -1.74
N LEU A 70 1.15 -21.19 -1.91
CA LEU A 70 0.69 -19.83 -2.14
C LEU A 70 0.66 -19.53 -3.64
N THR A 71 -0.41 -19.96 -4.30
CA THR A 71 -0.60 -19.68 -5.73
C THR A 71 -0.96 -18.21 -5.97
N ALA A 72 -0.72 -17.72 -7.18
CA ALA A 72 -1.09 -16.36 -7.62
C ALA A 72 -2.61 -16.21 -7.86
N ASP A 73 -3.43 -16.94 -7.11
CA ASP A 73 -4.88 -16.97 -7.22
C ASP A 73 -5.53 -16.60 -5.88
N ALA A 74 -6.84 -16.34 -5.91
CA ALA A 74 -7.63 -16.10 -4.72
C ALA A 74 -7.50 -17.24 -3.68
N ALA A 75 -7.32 -18.48 -4.12
CA ALA A 75 -7.10 -19.64 -3.25
C ALA A 75 -5.76 -19.58 -2.49
N GLY A 76 -4.69 -19.10 -3.14
CA GLY A 76 -3.40 -18.89 -2.49
C GLY A 76 -3.45 -17.78 -1.45
N MET A 77 -4.13 -16.67 -1.77
CA MET A 77 -4.38 -15.58 -0.82
C MET A 77 -5.24 -16.00 0.36
N LEU A 78 -6.23 -16.88 0.15
CA LEU A 78 -7.12 -17.36 1.22
C LEU A 78 -6.38 -18.16 2.31
N LYS A 79 -5.23 -18.76 1.97
CA LYS A 79 -4.36 -19.44 2.96
C LYS A 79 -3.63 -18.48 3.89
N LEU A 80 -3.50 -17.22 3.48
CA LEU A 80 -2.86 -16.17 4.28
C LEU A 80 -3.91 -15.36 5.02
N VAL A 81 -4.97 -14.94 4.33
CA VAL A 81 -5.92 -13.97 4.84
C VAL A 81 -7.33 -14.24 4.35
N THR A 82 -8.33 -13.68 5.03
CA THR A 82 -9.72 -13.74 4.55
C THR A 82 -9.92 -12.88 3.31
N ALA A 83 -10.95 -13.17 2.51
CA ALA A 83 -11.29 -12.40 1.31
C ALA A 83 -11.52 -10.90 1.58
N GLN A 84 -11.97 -10.56 2.79
CA GLN A 84 -12.17 -9.18 3.23
C GLN A 84 -10.85 -8.44 3.48
N PHE A 85 -9.78 -9.17 3.81
CA PHE A 85 -8.46 -8.55 3.99
C PHE A 85 -7.73 -8.39 2.65
N SER A 86 -8.00 -9.23 1.65
CA SER A 86 -7.45 -9.05 0.30
C SER A 86 -7.98 -7.81 -0.42
N ASN A 87 -9.08 -7.22 0.03
CA ASN A 87 -9.56 -5.94 -0.47
C ASN A 87 -10.18 -5.14 0.67
N ASN A 88 -9.40 -4.21 1.23
CA ASN A 88 -9.81 -3.36 2.34
C ASN A 88 -9.93 -1.89 1.90
N ALA A 89 -10.17 -0.99 2.86
CA ALA A 89 -10.28 0.44 2.59
C ALA A 89 -8.95 1.09 2.14
N ASN A 90 -7.80 0.47 2.46
CA ASN A 90 -6.47 0.98 2.17
C ASN A 90 -6.01 0.55 0.75
N GLY A 91 -6.36 -0.67 0.35
CA GLY A 91 -5.99 -1.21 -0.95
C GLY A 91 -6.46 -2.63 -1.22
N SER A 92 -6.10 -3.10 -2.40
CA SER A 92 -6.27 -4.47 -2.85
C SER A 92 -4.94 -5.21 -2.81
N TYR A 93 -4.92 -6.40 -2.23
CA TYR A 93 -3.74 -7.22 -2.01
C TYR A 93 -3.87 -8.56 -2.70
N SER A 94 -2.82 -8.97 -3.40
CA SER A 94 -2.76 -10.21 -4.17
C SER A 94 -1.35 -10.81 -4.14
N ILE A 95 -1.22 -12.07 -4.55
CA ILE A 95 0.08 -12.68 -4.83
C ILE A 95 0.40 -12.41 -6.30
N LYS A 96 1.47 -11.68 -6.58
CA LYS A 96 1.93 -11.38 -7.94
C LYS A 96 2.68 -12.56 -8.54
N THR A 97 3.60 -13.13 -7.75
CA THR A 97 4.38 -14.31 -8.14
C THR A 97 4.08 -15.42 -7.17
N ALA A 98 3.56 -16.54 -7.68
CA ALA A 98 3.31 -17.74 -6.89
C ALA A 98 4.56 -18.15 -6.12
N GLY A 99 4.36 -18.67 -4.91
CA GLY A 99 5.45 -19.05 -4.04
C GLY A 99 6.22 -20.27 -4.57
N ASP A 100 7.52 -20.28 -4.33
CA ASP A 100 8.41 -21.42 -4.58
C ASP A 100 9.02 -21.92 -3.26
N ASN A 101 10.10 -22.70 -3.30
CA ASN A 101 10.76 -23.19 -2.08
C ASN A 101 11.52 -22.09 -1.31
N GLY A 102 11.73 -20.91 -1.89
CA GLY A 102 12.58 -19.85 -1.35
C GLY A 102 11.94 -18.48 -1.22
N SER A 103 10.80 -18.22 -1.88
CA SER A 103 10.18 -16.91 -1.91
C SER A 103 8.73 -16.90 -2.39
N VAL A 104 8.02 -15.82 -2.08
CA VAL A 104 6.72 -15.46 -2.68
C VAL A 104 6.67 -13.93 -2.83
N VAL A 105 6.04 -13.42 -3.90
CA VAL A 105 5.92 -11.97 -4.11
C VAL A 105 4.46 -11.55 -3.91
N LEU A 106 4.24 -10.69 -2.94
CA LEU A 106 2.97 -10.05 -2.62
C LEU A 106 2.89 -8.68 -3.29
N LEU A 107 1.70 -8.29 -3.71
CA LEU A 107 1.40 -7.02 -4.37
C LEU A 107 0.22 -6.37 -3.67
N GLY A 108 0.40 -5.11 -3.25
CA GLY A 108 -0.64 -4.24 -2.72
C GLY A 108 -0.81 -3.01 -3.61
N ILE A 109 -2.04 -2.74 -4.04
CA ILE A 109 -2.41 -1.55 -4.82
C ILE A 109 -3.34 -0.70 -3.99
N GLY A 110 -2.98 0.56 -3.77
CA GLY A 110 -3.75 1.47 -2.93
C GLY A 110 -5.02 2.00 -3.59
N LYS A 111 -5.94 2.51 -2.77
CA LYS A 111 -7.19 3.12 -3.25
C LYS A 111 -7.12 4.64 -3.43
N THR A 112 -6.16 5.31 -2.80
CA THR A 112 -5.95 6.76 -2.94
C THR A 112 -5.07 7.06 -4.14
N ALA A 113 -5.60 7.76 -5.14
CA ALA A 113 -4.82 8.18 -6.30
C ALA A 113 -3.78 9.26 -5.91
N MET A 114 -2.57 9.11 -6.44
CA MET A 114 -1.51 10.11 -6.36
C MET A 114 -1.82 11.27 -7.31
N THR A 115 -1.06 12.36 -7.18
CA THR A 115 -1.21 13.59 -7.98
C THR A 115 -1.08 13.33 -9.50
N ASP A 116 -0.43 12.24 -9.90
CA ASP A 116 -0.25 11.79 -11.29
C ASP A 116 -1.37 10.85 -11.79
N GLY A 117 -2.43 10.64 -10.99
CA GLY A 117 -3.52 9.70 -11.31
C GLY A 117 -3.20 8.22 -11.11
N SER A 118 -1.92 7.89 -10.87
CA SER A 118 -1.46 6.54 -10.51
C SER A 118 -1.80 6.17 -9.07
N TYR A 119 -2.01 4.89 -8.79
CA TYR A 119 -2.24 4.38 -7.44
C TYR A 119 -0.93 3.90 -6.81
N PRO A 120 -0.70 4.15 -5.51
CA PRO A 120 0.51 3.70 -4.86
C PRO A 120 0.57 2.17 -4.86
N THR A 121 1.67 1.62 -5.35
CA THR A 121 1.84 0.17 -5.46
C THR A 121 3.03 -0.29 -4.61
N ILE A 122 2.82 -1.33 -3.81
CA ILE A 122 3.81 -1.89 -2.90
C ILE A 122 3.98 -3.37 -3.25
N GLU A 123 5.20 -3.77 -3.51
CA GLU A 123 5.60 -5.15 -3.71
C GLU A 123 6.42 -5.62 -2.51
N VAL A 124 6.06 -6.78 -1.97
CA VAL A 124 6.81 -7.39 -0.88
C VAL A 124 7.24 -8.79 -1.28
N THR A 125 8.55 -8.96 -1.42
CA THR A 125 9.17 -10.27 -1.62
C THR A 125 9.46 -10.88 -0.25
N VAL A 126 8.76 -11.95 0.07
CA VAL A 126 8.93 -12.69 1.32
C VAL A 126 9.89 -13.83 1.07
N THR A 127 10.89 -13.99 1.94
CA THR A 127 11.84 -15.12 1.94
C THR A 127 11.84 -15.77 3.34
N PRO A 128 12.38 -16.99 3.52
CA PRO A 128 12.43 -17.64 4.83
C PRO A 128 13.21 -16.81 5.87
N LYS A 129 14.26 -16.12 5.41
CA LYS A 129 15.20 -15.37 6.25
C LYS A 129 14.78 -13.92 6.49
N GLY A 130 13.88 -13.36 5.68
CA GLY A 130 13.50 -11.95 5.77
C GLY A 130 12.45 -11.55 4.74
N GLN A 131 12.19 -10.25 4.63
CA GLN A 131 11.29 -9.71 3.62
C GLN A 131 11.89 -8.43 3.05
N THR A 132 11.74 -8.25 1.75
CA THR A 132 12.19 -7.05 1.04
C THR A 132 10.95 -6.33 0.55
N ILE A 133 10.80 -5.07 0.94
CA ILE A 133 9.73 -4.20 0.50
C ILE A 133 10.27 -3.34 -0.63
N SER A 134 9.58 -3.35 -1.76
CA SER A 134 9.83 -2.48 -2.90
C SER A 134 8.57 -1.66 -3.14
N ILE A 135 8.68 -0.34 -3.07
CA ILE A 135 7.58 0.55 -3.44
C ILE A 135 7.74 0.81 -4.93
N VAL A 136 6.77 0.36 -5.72
CA VAL A 136 6.74 0.52 -7.17
C VAL A 136 5.84 1.71 -7.46
N ASN A 137 6.43 2.90 -7.57
CA ASN A 137 5.77 4.10 -8.07
C ASN A 137 6.54 4.61 -9.28
#